data_AF-X1U0Y2-F1
#
_entry.id   AF-X1U0Y2-F1
#
_cell.length_a   1.000
_cell.length_b   1.000
_cell.length_c   1.000
_cell.angle_alpha   90.00
_cell.angle_beta   90.00
_cell.angle_gamma   90.00
#
_symmetry.space_group_name_H-M   'P 1'
#
loop_
_entity.id
_entity.type
_entity.pdbx_description
1 polymer ?
#
loop_
_entity_poly.entity_id
_entity_poly.type
_entity_poly.pdbx_seq_one_letter_code
_entity_poly.pdbx_strand_id
1 'polypeptide(L)' 'VTVKGRDRQRKVIRIKATGLLAQALEHELDHLNGKLYIDHIESEDKFHKIEPEAGAEAM' A
#
# COMPACT_ATOMS: atom_id res chain seq x y z
N VAL A 1 3.17 -5.35 12.27
CA VAL A 1 1.79 -5.18 12.77
C VAL A 1 1.17 -6.49 13.25
N THR A 2 0.11 -6.40 14.06
CA THR A 2 -0.78 -7.54 14.35
C THR A 2 -2.20 -7.20 13.89
N VAL A 3 -2.73 -7.97 12.93
CA VAL A 3 -4.07 -7.76 12.36
C VAL A 3 -5.02 -8.85 12.87
N LYS A 4 -6.28 -8.48 13.11
CA LYS A 4 -7.37 -9.42 13.42
C LYS A 4 -8.39 -9.34 12.29
N GLY A 5 -8.93 -10.49 11.90
CA GLY A 5 -9.93 -10.56 10.84
C GLY A 5 -10.77 -11.82 10.94
N ARG A 6 -11.59 -12.05 9.93
CA ARG A 6 -12.33 -13.29 9.75
C ARG A 6 -11.95 -13.92 8.41
N ASP A 7 -11.78 -15.22 8.38
CA ASP A 7 -11.59 -15.94 7.13
C ASP A 7 -12.92 -16.08 6.35
N ARG A 8 -12.87 -16.76 5.20
CA ARG A 8 -14.05 -16.99 4.33
C ARG A 8 -15.16 -17.80 5.01
N GLN A 9 -14.86 -18.52 6.09
CA GLN A 9 -15.81 -19.30 6.88
C GLN A 9 -16.28 -18.55 8.13
N ARG A 10 -15.98 -17.25 8.24
CA ARG A 10 -16.26 -16.37 9.39
C ARG A 10 -15.50 -16.72 10.68
N LYS A 11 -14.50 -17.60 10.62
CA LYS A 11 -13.67 -17.92 11.78
C LYS A 11 -12.70 -16.77 12.06
N VAL A 12 -12.56 -16.40 13.33
CA VAL A 12 -11.64 -15.33 13.74
C VAL A 12 -10.20 -15.80 13.57
N ILE A 13 -9.39 -14.97 12.92
CA ILE A 13 -7.95 -15.20 12.72
C ILE A 13 -7.15 -14.01 13.23
N ARG A 14 -5.88 -14.26 13.55
CA ARG A 14 -4.90 -13.24 13.96
C ARG A 14 -3.59 -13.47 13.24
N ILE A 15 -3.09 -12.44 12.57
CA ILE A 15 -1.87 -12.48 11.78
C ILE A 15 -0.85 -11.54 12.41
N LYS A 16 0.32 -12.06 12.76
CA LYS A 16 1.50 -11.25 13.12
C LYS A 16 2.39 -11.17 11.89
N ALA A 17 2.69 -9.95 11.45
CA ALA A 17 3.47 -9.71 10.25
C ALA A 17 4.56 -8.66 10.50
N THR A 18 5.67 -8.83 9.80
CA THR A 18 6.83 -7.93 9.76
C THR A 18 7.27 -7.73 8.31
N GLY A 19 8.11 -6.73 8.05
CA GLY A 19 8.66 -6.45 6.72
C GLY A 19 7.56 -6.24 5.67
N LEU A 20 7.76 -6.79 4.47
CA LEU A 20 6.84 -6.60 3.33
C LEU A 20 5.41 -7.08 3.61
N LEU A 21 5.25 -8.17 4.38
CA LEU A 21 3.91 -8.66 4.72
C LEU A 21 3.17 -7.68 5.65
N ALA A 22 3.89 -7.00 6.55
CA ALA A 22 3.28 -5.96 7.39
C ALA A 22 2.78 -4.80 6.53
N GLN A 23 3.63 -4.32 5.62
CA GLN A 23 3.31 -3.22 4.72
C GLN A 23 2.14 -3.54 3.80
N ALA A 24 2.09 -4.75 3.22
CA ALA A 24 0.97 -5.18 2.41
C ALA A 24 -0.34 -5.20 3.20
N LEU A 25 -0.32 -5.73 4.43
CA LEU A 25 -1.52 -5.73 5.28
C LEU A 25 -1.99 -4.32 5.65
N GLU A 26 -1.07 -3.39 5.91
CA GLU A 26 -1.40 -1.98 6.17
C GLU A 26 -2.01 -1.31 4.93
N HIS A 27 -1.41 -1.51 3.75
CA HIS A 27 -1.89 -0.97 2.48
C HIS A 27 -3.34 -1.39 2.18
N GLU A 28 -3.65 -2.68 2.30
CA GLU A 28 -5.01 -3.17 2.05
C GLU A 28 -6.02 -2.66 3.10
N LEU A 29 -5.58 -2.49 4.34
CA LEU A 29 -6.44 -1.92 5.39
C LEU A 29 -6.69 -0.42 5.19
N ASP A 30 -5.71 0.32 4.65
CA ASP A 30 -5.86 1.74 4.33
C ASP A 30 -6.93 1.98 3.28
N HIS A 31 -7.07 1.09 2.30
CA HIS A 31 -8.16 1.15 1.33
C HIS A 31 -9.55 1.07 1.98
N LEU A 32 -9.70 0.33 3.08
CA LEU A 32 -10.97 0.31 3.84
C LEU A 32 -11.27 1.65 4.51
N ASN A 33 -10.25 2.47 4.75
CA ASN A 33 -10.35 3.82 5.31
C ASN A 33 -10.31 4.90 4.22
N GLY A 34 -10.34 4.52 2.93
CA GLY A 34 -10.27 5.46 1.81
C GLY A 34 -8.91 6.15 1.65
N LYS A 35 -7.83 5.56 2.19
CA LYS A 35 -6.46 6.08 2.06
C LYS A 35 -5.70 5.34 0.96
N LEU A 36 -4.92 6.09 0.20
CA LEU A 36 -3.98 5.59 -0.79
C LEU A 36 -2.56 5.55 -0.23
N TYR A 37 -1.71 4.73 -0.84
CA TYR A 37 -0.31 4.62 -0.42
C TYR A 37 0.44 5.96 -0.48
N ILE A 38 0.14 6.78 -1.49
CA ILE A 38 0.76 8.10 -1.69
C ILE A 38 0.35 9.12 -0.62
N ASP A 39 -0.78 8.91 0.08
CA ASP A 39 -1.24 9.81 1.14
C ASP A 39 -0.32 9.78 2.36
N HIS A 40 0.57 8.78 2.46
CA HIS A 40 1.58 8.67 3.52
C HIS A 40 2.88 9.39 3.18
N ILE A 41 3.02 9.95 1.98
CA ILE A 41 4.22 10.68 1.58
C ILE A 41 4.12 12.11 2.16
N GLU A 42 5.06 12.46 3.04
CA GLU A 42 5.02 13.72 3.80
C GLU A 42 5.09 15.01 2.96
N SER A 43 5.79 14.98 1.83
CA SER A 43 5.95 16.12 0.94
C SER A 43 6.28 15.67 -0.48
N GLU A 44 5.92 16.49 -1.46
CA GLU A 44 6.22 16.29 -2.87
C GLU A 44 7.74 16.21 -3.14
N ASP A 45 8.56 16.85 -2.30
CA ASP A 45 10.03 16.84 -2.42
C ASP A 45 10.65 15.43 -2.28
N LYS A 46 9.87 14.45 -1.79
CA LYS A 46 10.30 13.05 -1.67
C LYS A 46 10.10 12.25 -2.97
N PHE A 47 9.40 12.80 -3.96
CA PHE A 47 9.23 12.13 -5.24
C PHE A 47 10.50 12.25 -6.07
N HIS A 48 10.98 11.12 -6.61
CA HIS A 48 12.00 11.13 -7.63
C HIS A 48 11.36 11.47 -8.97
N LYS A 49 11.63 12.68 -9.48
CA LYS A 49 11.15 13.10 -10.80
C LYS A 49 11.85 12.31 -11.88
N ILE A 50 11.08 11.69 -12.77
CA ILE A 50 11.59 11.03 -13.97
C ILE A 50 11.44 12.00 -15.14
N GLU A 51 12.52 12.23 -15.88
CA GLU A 51 12.43 12.92 -17.16
C GLU A 51 11.78 11.98 -18.18
N PRO A 52 10.84 12.44 -19.00
CA PRO A 52 10.26 11.60 -20.04
C PRO A 52 11.36 11.14 -20.99
N GLU A 53 11.43 9.83 -21.24
CA GLU A 53 12.34 9.30 -22.25
C GLU A 53 11.94 9.88 -23.61
N ALA A 54 12.89 10.53 -24.28
CA ALA A 54 12.72 11.09 -25.62
C ALA A 54 12.43 9.96 -26.63
N GLY A 55 11.17 9.55 -26.75
CA GLY A 55 10.77 8.45 -27.63
C GLY A 55 9.34 7.93 -27.51
N ALA A 56 8.55 8.35 -26.51
CA ALA A 56 7.17 7.86 -26.34
C ALA A 56 6.07 8.72 -27.02
N GLU A 57 6.44 9.66 -27.89
CA GLU A 57 5.50 10.38 -28.77
C GLU A 57 5.56 9.83 -30.20
N ALA A 58 5.12 8.58 -30.39
CA ALA A 58 4.78 8.05 -31.71
C ALA A 58 3.88 6.80 -31.60
N MET A 59 2.63 6.98 -31.18
CA MET A 59 1.48 6.15 -31.62
C MET A 59 0.21 7.00 -31.63
#